data_AF-A0A5J4QX12-F1
#
_entry.id   AF-A0A5J4QX12-F1
#
_cell.length_a   1.000
_cell.length_b   1.000
_cell.length_c   1.000
_cell.angle_alpha   90.00
_cell.angle_beta   90.00
_cell.angle_gamma   90.00
#
_symmetry.space_group_name_H-M   'P 1'
#
loop_
_entity.id
_entity.type
_entity.pdbx_description
1 polymer ?
#
loop_
_entity_poly.entity_id
_entity_poly.type
_entity_poly.pdbx_seq_one_letter_code
_entity_poly.pdbx_strand_id
1 'polypeptide(L)'
;MAEGASTSRGLRLMKEANAPLLVLRLIRSNPHANRQVMITYLCQLYGIETNYKVCTHQEVIVTRKSESFRDEFPYLNDPACPAELETLSSRKFAKYHLYVHLHKQLRDCTSLKECAHISRQLIDNYLENRQIWEELNYYKEHHALLGKHAVFREFARRKELLSLPVKELMLRKSKIENNIWRVKNEIKKKDKPHLDALRAERLVSYETELTEVNRLLG
;
A
#
# COMPACT_ATOMS: atom_id res chain seq x y z
N MET A 1 24.31 12.51 -17.60
CA MET A 1 23.51 11.84 -18.65
C MET A 1 23.87 10.36 -18.60
N ALA A 2 22.99 9.51 -18.07
CA ALA A 2 23.25 8.07 -18.00
C ALA A 2 23.01 7.49 -19.40
N GLU A 3 24.06 7.42 -20.22
CA GLU A 3 23.99 6.70 -21.49
C GLU A 3 23.58 5.25 -21.21
N GLY A 4 22.42 4.83 -21.71
CA GLY A 4 21.97 3.46 -21.65
C GLY A 4 23.03 2.49 -22.17
N ALA A 5 23.07 1.27 -21.61
CA ALA A 5 24.11 0.30 -21.89
C ALA A 5 24.33 0.09 -23.41
N SER A 6 25.51 0.48 -23.90
CA SER A 6 25.92 0.36 -25.30
C SER A 6 26.12 -1.10 -25.70
N THR A 7 25.86 -1.42 -26.97
CA THR A 7 26.04 -2.78 -27.54
C THR A 7 27.48 -3.28 -27.43
N SER A 8 28.46 -2.38 -27.45
CA SER A 8 29.88 -2.69 -27.25
C SER A 8 30.19 -3.20 -25.84
N ARG A 9 29.58 -2.60 -24.81
CA ARG A 9 29.71 -3.05 -23.42
C ARG A 9 29.06 -4.42 -23.23
N GLY A 10 27.88 -4.65 -23.80
CA GLY A 10 27.22 -5.95 -23.76
C GLY A 10 28.07 -7.07 -24.40
N LEU A 11 28.71 -6.80 -25.54
CA LEU A 11 29.60 -7.77 -26.19
C LEU A 11 30.84 -8.11 -25.33
N ARG A 12 31.39 -7.13 -24.61
CA ARG A 12 32.50 -7.36 -23.68
C ARG A 12 32.06 -8.28 -22.54
N LEU A 13 30.91 -8.00 -21.92
CA LEU A 13 30.34 -8.84 -20.86
C LEU A 13 30.12 -10.28 -21.33
N MET A 14 29.62 -10.48 -22.57
CA MET A 14 29.44 -11.83 -23.12
C MET A 14 30.76 -12.59 -23.33
N LYS A 15 31.86 -11.89 -23.64
CA LYS A 15 33.18 -12.53 -23.74
C LYS A 15 33.71 -12.93 -22.38
N GLU A 16 33.59 -12.05 -21.38
CA GLU A 16 34.00 -12.31 -19.99
C GLU A 16 33.19 -13.46 -19.38
N ALA A 17 31.93 -13.57 -19.78
CA ALA A 17 31.01 -14.66 -19.44
C ALA A 17 31.26 -16.00 -20.16
N ASN A 18 32.29 -16.10 -21.00
CA ASN A 18 32.56 -17.29 -21.83
C ASN A 18 31.37 -17.72 -22.71
N ALA A 19 30.69 -16.77 -23.35
CA ALA A 19 29.59 -17.10 -24.24
C ALA A 19 30.03 -17.98 -25.42
N PRO A 20 29.17 -18.90 -25.91
CA PRO A 20 29.50 -19.76 -27.03
C PRO A 20 29.98 -18.99 -28.26
N LEU A 21 31.01 -19.51 -28.93
CA LEU A 21 31.65 -18.86 -30.08
C LEU A 21 30.65 -18.52 -31.20
N LEU A 22 29.63 -19.35 -31.40
CA LEU A 22 28.56 -19.13 -32.38
C LEU A 22 27.68 -17.93 -32.03
N VAL A 23 27.34 -17.77 -30.75
CA VAL A 23 26.53 -16.64 -30.25
C VAL A 23 27.33 -15.34 -30.35
N LEU A 24 28.61 -15.38 -29.97
CA LEU A 24 29.51 -14.23 -30.14
C LEU A 24 29.69 -13.83 -31.61
N ARG A 25 29.74 -14.80 -32.53
CA ARG A 25 29.84 -14.54 -33.97
C ARG A 25 28.55 -13.90 -34.50
N LEU A 26 27.39 -14.43 -34.12
CA LEU A 26 26.08 -13.89 -34.50
C LEU A 26 25.93 -12.42 -34.06
N ILE A 27 26.26 -12.12 -32.80
CA ILE A 27 26.10 -10.76 -32.26
C ILE A 27 27.12 -9.79 -32.89
N ARG A 28 28.34 -10.24 -33.21
CA ARG A 28 29.34 -9.41 -33.93
C ARG A 28 28.90 -9.06 -35.34
N SER A 29 28.16 -9.92 -36.03
CA SER A 29 27.69 -9.66 -37.41
C SER A 29 26.74 -8.47 -37.49
N ASN A 30 25.86 -8.29 -36.50
CA ASN A 30 25.02 -7.10 -36.39
C ASN A 30 24.67 -6.81 -34.93
N PRO A 31 25.49 -6.00 -34.21
CA PRO A 31 25.31 -5.78 -32.78
C PRO A 31 24.00 -5.06 -32.42
N HIS A 32 23.49 -4.22 -33.33
CA HIS A 32 22.27 -3.46 -33.08
C HIS A 32 21.02 -4.32 -33.32
N ALA A 33 20.99 -5.10 -34.41
CA ALA A 33 19.88 -6.01 -34.68
C ALA A 33 19.82 -7.17 -33.67
N ASN A 34 20.99 -7.70 -33.26
CA ASN A 34 21.09 -8.83 -32.33
C ASN A 34 21.15 -8.40 -30.85
N ARG A 35 20.83 -7.14 -30.55
CA ARG A 35 20.83 -6.60 -29.18
C ARG A 35 19.89 -7.38 -28.26
N GLN A 36 18.76 -7.88 -28.77
CA GLN A 36 17.82 -8.69 -27.99
C GLN A 36 18.45 -10.01 -27.54
N VAL A 37 19.11 -10.73 -28.45
CA VAL A 37 19.77 -12.01 -28.16
C VAL A 37 20.87 -11.82 -27.11
N MET A 38 21.63 -10.73 -27.22
CA MET A 38 22.63 -10.34 -26.23
C MET A 38 22.04 -10.10 -24.84
N ILE A 39 20.92 -9.34 -24.74
CA ILE A 39 20.25 -9.07 -23.45
C ILE A 39 19.70 -10.37 -22.86
N THR A 40 19.00 -11.18 -23.65
CA THR A 40 18.41 -12.44 -23.18
C THR A 40 19.47 -13.42 -22.68
N TYR A 41 20.59 -13.56 -23.39
CA TYR A 41 21.69 -14.43 -22.97
C TYR A 41 22.29 -13.98 -21.63
N LEU A 42 22.59 -12.68 -21.50
CA LEU A 42 23.16 -12.14 -20.27
C LEU A 42 22.17 -12.27 -19.10
N CYS A 43 20.89 -11.99 -19.31
CA CYS A 43 19.87 -12.18 -18.28
C CYS A 43 19.79 -13.64 -17.82
N GLN A 44 19.78 -14.60 -18.76
CA GLN A 44 19.77 -16.03 -18.42
C GLN A 44 21.02 -16.45 -17.64
N LEU A 45 22.21 -15.99 -18.06
CA LEU A 45 23.47 -16.33 -17.41
C LEU A 45 23.51 -15.86 -15.94
N TYR A 46 23.01 -14.66 -15.67
CA TYR A 46 23.03 -14.07 -14.33
C TYR A 46 21.76 -14.38 -13.51
N GLY A 47 20.90 -15.29 -13.98
CA GLY A 47 19.66 -15.65 -13.29
C GLY A 47 18.67 -14.49 -13.13
N ILE A 48 18.75 -13.49 -14.01
CA ILE A 48 17.83 -12.35 -14.02
C ILE A 48 16.58 -12.80 -14.78
N GLU A 49 15.45 -12.92 -14.06
CA GLU A 49 14.17 -13.27 -14.65
C GLU A 49 13.82 -12.36 -15.84
N THR A 50 13.65 -12.97 -17.02
CA THR A 50 13.44 -12.28 -18.32
C THR A 50 12.01 -11.78 -18.51
N ASN A 51 11.39 -11.32 -17.43
CA ASN A 51 10.04 -10.75 -17.42
C ASN A 51 10.10 -9.26 -17.79
N TYR A 52 10.68 -8.91 -18.93
CA TYR A 52 10.76 -7.52 -19.42
C TYR A 52 10.03 -7.34 -20.75
N LYS A 53 9.30 -6.23 -20.92
CA LYS A 53 8.71 -5.82 -22.20
C LYS A 53 9.68 -4.87 -22.90
N VAL A 54 10.06 -5.19 -24.15
CA VAL A 54 10.87 -4.30 -24.98
C VAL A 54 9.93 -3.55 -25.92
N CYS A 55 9.76 -2.25 -25.71
CA CYS A 55 9.09 -1.40 -26.70
C CYS A 55 10.04 -1.18 -27.88
N THR A 56 9.65 -1.66 -29.05
CA THR A 56 10.33 -1.34 -30.31
C THR A 56 10.13 0.14 -30.60
N HIS A 57 11.13 0.93 -30.20
CA HIS A 57 11.71 2.11 -30.84
C HIS A 57 12.25 3.07 -29.76
N GLN A 58 13.57 3.20 -29.75
CA GLN A 58 14.43 4.21 -29.10
C GLN A 58 14.83 4.03 -27.63
N GLU A 59 14.07 3.41 -26.72
CA GLU A 59 14.55 3.17 -25.34
C GLU A 59 14.14 1.79 -24.80
N VAL A 60 15.12 1.02 -24.32
CA VAL A 60 14.85 -0.24 -23.60
C VAL A 60 14.66 0.07 -22.13
N ILE A 61 13.41 0.29 -21.75
CA ILE A 61 12.99 0.39 -20.37
C ILE A 61 12.79 -1.04 -19.86
N VAL A 62 13.75 -1.53 -19.08
CA VAL A 62 13.62 -2.83 -18.39
C VAL A 62 12.61 -2.65 -17.26
N THR A 63 11.34 -2.98 -17.52
CA THR A 63 10.31 -3.06 -16.47
C THR A 63 10.18 -4.52 -16.05
N ARG A 64 10.41 -4.83 -14.76
CA ARG A 64 10.02 -6.14 -14.21
C ARG A 64 8.50 -6.25 -14.34
N LYS A 65 8.01 -7.32 -14.97
CA LYS A 65 6.60 -7.70 -14.94
C LYS A 65 6.28 -8.07 -13.48
N SER A 66 5.92 -7.09 -12.66
CA SER A 66 5.35 -7.38 -11.35
C SER A 66 4.07 -8.17 -11.61
N GLU A 67 3.91 -9.29 -10.93
CA GLU A 67 2.63 -10.01 -10.89
C GLU A 67 1.51 -9.02 -10.55
N SER A 68 0.33 -9.19 -11.14
CA SER A 68 -0.81 -8.38 -10.75
C SER A 68 -1.03 -8.59 -9.25
N PHE A 69 -1.46 -7.55 -8.54
CA PHE A 69 -1.82 -7.69 -7.13
C PHE A 69 -2.88 -8.80 -6.90
N ARG A 70 -3.75 -9.02 -7.88
CA ARG A 70 -4.73 -10.12 -7.86
C ARG A 70 -4.10 -11.50 -8.13
N ASP A 71 -2.97 -11.55 -8.83
CA ASP A 71 -2.22 -12.79 -9.05
C ASP A 71 -1.39 -13.14 -7.80
N GLU A 72 -0.85 -12.12 -7.11
CA GLU A 72 -0.11 -12.28 -5.85
C GLU A 72 -1.04 -12.77 -4.71
N PHE A 73 -2.31 -12.32 -4.73
CA PHE A 73 -3.35 -12.68 -3.75
C PHE A 73 -4.62 -13.24 -4.44
N PRO A 74 -4.58 -14.48 -4.98
CA PRO A 74 -5.68 -15.06 -5.76
C PRO A 74 -7.00 -15.21 -5.00
N TYR A 75 -6.93 -15.46 -3.69
CA TYR A 75 -8.09 -15.63 -2.82
C TYR A 75 -8.97 -14.38 -2.77
N LEU A 76 -8.46 -13.19 -3.13
CA LEU A 76 -9.28 -11.98 -3.20
C LEU A 76 -10.32 -12.01 -4.34
N ASN A 77 -10.23 -12.97 -5.26
CA ASN A 77 -11.24 -13.20 -6.30
C ASN A 77 -12.26 -14.30 -5.90
N ASP A 78 -12.05 -14.97 -4.76
CA ASP A 78 -12.93 -16.03 -4.28
C ASP A 78 -14.18 -15.43 -3.62
N PRO A 79 -15.41 -15.88 -3.95
CA PRO A 79 -16.63 -15.46 -3.24
C PRO A 79 -16.63 -15.80 -1.74
N ALA A 80 -15.82 -16.75 -1.29
CA ALA A 80 -15.67 -17.08 0.13
C ALA A 80 -14.74 -16.12 0.90
N CYS A 81 -14.09 -15.16 0.22
CA CYS A 81 -13.18 -14.22 0.85
C CYS A 81 -13.90 -13.31 1.86
N PRO A 82 -13.36 -13.14 3.08
CA PRO A 82 -13.87 -12.17 4.05
C PRO A 82 -13.93 -10.76 3.46
N ALA A 83 -15.07 -10.08 3.64
CA ALA A 83 -15.31 -8.71 3.16
C ALA A 83 -14.31 -7.70 3.74
N GLU A 84 -13.76 -8.00 4.92
CA GLU A 84 -12.71 -7.24 5.56
C GLU A 84 -11.44 -7.19 4.70
N LEU A 85 -11.01 -8.32 4.10
CA LEU A 85 -9.82 -8.39 3.26
C LEU A 85 -10.01 -7.68 1.93
N GLU A 86 -11.21 -7.74 1.35
CA GLU A 86 -11.55 -6.97 0.15
C GLU A 86 -11.46 -5.46 0.45
N THR A 87 -12.02 -5.02 1.58
CA THR A 87 -11.93 -3.63 2.04
C THR A 87 -10.48 -3.21 2.26
N LEU A 88 -9.66 -4.08 2.85
CA LEU A 88 -8.23 -3.83 3.02
C LEU A 88 -7.50 -3.69 1.68
N SER A 89 -7.84 -4.51 0.68
CA SER A 89 -7.24 -4.40 -0.66
C SER A 89 -7.49 -3.03 -1.30
N SER A 90 -8.74 -2.55 -1.24
CA SER A 90 -9.12 -1.21 -1.71
C SER A 90 -8.41 -0.10 -0.93
N ARG A 91 -8.34 -0.22 0.40
CA ARG A 91 -7.59 0.73 1.25
C ARG A 91 -6.09 0.72 0.91
N LYS A 92 -5.49 -0.44 0.63
CA LYS A 92 -4.08 -0.56 0.24
C LYS A 92 -3.78 0.28 -1.00
N PHE A 93 -4.59 0.17 -2.05
CA PHE A 93 -4.40 0.97 -3.26
C PHE A 93 -4.52 2.46 -2.97
N ALA A 94 -5.55 2.88 -2.25
CA ALA A 94 -5.72 4.29 -1.87
C ALA A 94 -4.49 4.84 -1.12
N LYS A 95 -3.97 4.06 -0.15
CA LYS A 95 -2.79 4.44 0.63
C LYS A 95 -1.52 4.48 -0.20
N TYR A 96 -1.34 3.56 -1.13
CA TYR A 96 -0.21 3.58 -2.07
C TYR A 96 -0.26 4.81 -2.98
N HIS A 97 -1.41 5.11 -3.58
CA HIS A 97 -1.56 6.29 -4.44
C HIS A 97 -1.31 7.59 -3.67
N LEU A 98 -1.80 7.67 -2.42
CA LEU A 98 -1.55 8.82 -1.56
C LEU A 98 -0.07 8.93 -1.18
N TYR A 99 0.60 7.81 -0.86
CA TYR A 99 2.05 7.78 -0.64
C TYR A 99 2.83 8.31 -1.85
N VAL A 100 2.52 7.83 -3.06
CA VAL A 100 3.19 8.29 -4.30
C VAL A 100 2.94 9.78 -4.54
N HIS A 101 1.72 10.25 -4.27
CA HIS A 101 1.37 11.67 -4.39
C HIS A 101 2.13 12.53 -3.38
N LEU A 102 2.11 12.17 -2.10
CA LEU A 102 2.82 12.87 -1.03
C LEU A 102 4.34 12.89 -1.27
N HIS A 103 4.90 11.82 -1.83
CA HIS A 103 6.32 11.78 -2.19
C HIS A 103 6.67 12.76 -3.33
N LYS A 104 5.73 13.05 -4.24
CA LYS A 104 5.92 14.13 -5.23
C LYS A 104 5.88 15.48 -4.53
N GLN A 105 4.84 15.73 -3.72
CA GLN A 105 4.68 16.98 -2.98
C GLN A 105 5.88 17.29 -2.08
N LEU A 106 6.42 16.29 -1.38
CA LEU A 106 7.57 16.44 -0.50
C LEU A 106 8.83 16.95 -1.23
N ARG A 107 8.96 16.67 -2.54
CA ARG A 107 10.07 17.20 -3.35
C ARG A 107 9.89 18.68 -3.71
N ASP A 108 8.64 19.13 -3.81
CA ASP A 108 8.30 20.50 -4.21
C ASP A 108 8.13 21.44 -3.00
N CYS A 109 8.11 20.91 -1.78
CA CYS A 109 7.95 21.71 -0.56
C CYS A 109 9.16 22.62 -0.29
N THR A 110 8.87 23.89 0.02
CA THR A 110 9.88 24.91 0.33
C THR A 110 9.94 25.26 1.82
N SER A 111 8.89 24.95 2.59
CA SER A 111 8.78 25.29 4.01
C SER A 111 9.02 24.09 4.93
N LEU A 112 9.84 24.25 5.98
CA LEU A 112 10.15 23.19 6.94
C LEU A 112 8.91 22.62 7.63
N LYS A 113 7.93 23.47 7.99
CA LYS A 113 6.70 23.04 8.66
C LYS A 113 5.84 22.17 7.75
N GLU A 114 5.76 22.55 6.47
CA GLU A 114 5.03 21.80 5.45
C GLU A 114 5.73 20.47 5.15
N CYS A 115 7.05 20.49 4.96
CA CYS A 115 7.85 19.28 4.80
C CYS A 115 7.63 18.29 5.95
N ALA A 116 7.66 18.77 7.20
CA ALA A 116 7.43 17.93 8.37
C ALA A 116 6.02 17.33 8.38
N HIS A 117 4.99 18.12 8.02
CA HIS A 117 3.61 17.65 7.94
C HIS A 117 3.43 16.57 6.85
N ILE A 118 3.92 16.83 5.63
CA ILE A 118 3.83 15.89 4.51
C ILE A 118 4.65 14.63 4.78
N SER A 119 5.84 14.77 5.38
CA SER A 119 6.67 13.62 5.76
C SER A 119 5.95 12.73 6.76
N ARG A 120 5.29 13.31 7.77
CA ARG A 120 4.50 12.54 8.74
C ARG A 120 3.37 11.78 8.05
N GLN A 121 2.59 12.47 7.20
CA GLN A 121 1.51 11.82 6.45
C GLN A 121 2.04 10.71 5.54
N LEU A 122 3.18 10.91 4.88
CA LEU A 122 3.80 9.93 4.01
C LEU A 122 4.21 8.67 4.80
N ILE A 123 4.82 8.85 5.97
CA ILE A 123 5.20 7.75 6.87
C ILE A 123 3.94 7.01 7.35
N ASP A 124 2.92 7.72 7.80
CA ASP A 124 1.67 7.12 8.29
C ASP A 124 1.01 6.27 7.18
N ASN A 125 0.92 6.80 5.95
CA ASN A 125 0.37 6.05 4.82
C ASN A 125 1.22 4.84 4.42
N TYR A 126 2.55 4.94 4.52
CA TYR A 126 3.44 3.81 4.27
C TYR A 126 3.27 2.71 5.32
N LEU A 127 3.26 3.08 6.61
CA LEU A 127 3.10 2.14 7.71
C LEU A 127 1.74 1.43 7.63
N GLU A 128 0.65 2.16 7.39
CA GLU A 128 -0.67 1.56 7.17
C GLU A 128 -0.66 0.60 5.96
N ASN A 129 -0.08 1.01 4.83
CA ASN A 129 0.02 0.14 3.65
C ASN A 129 0.80 -1.16 3.92
N ARG A 130 1.82 -1.08 4.78
CA ARG A 130 2.64 -2.21 5.21
C ARG A 130 1.87 -3.13 6.15
N GLN A 131 1.15 -2.58 7.13
CA GLN A 131 0.28 -3.36 8.02
C GLN A 131 -0.78 -4.13 7.22
N ILE A 132 -1.39 -3.50 6.21
CA ILE A 132 -2.35 -4.18 5.33
C ILE A 132 -1.68 -5.34 4.57
N TRP A 133 -0.45 -5.14 4.09
CA TRP A 133 0.30 -6.19 3.40
C TRP A 133 0.61 -7.38 4.31
N GLU A 134 0.94 -7.12 5.58
CA GLU A 134 1.15 -8.17 6.58
C GLU A 134 -0.13 -8.98 6.84
N GLU A 135 -1.28 -8.32 6.96
CA GLU A 135 -2.58 -8.99 7.11
C GLU A 135 -2.91 -9.89 5.90
N LEU A 136 -2.69 -9.39 4.68
CA LEU A 136 -2.94 -10.15 3.46
C LEU A 136 -2.04 -11.38 3.35
N ASN A 137 -0.73 -11.23 3.61
CA ASN A 137 0.17 -12.38 3.61
C ASN A 137 -0.12 -13.38 4.71
N TYR A 138 -0.47 -12.91 5.90
CA TYR A 138 -0.84 -13.81 6.99
C TYR A 138 -2.06 -14.66 6.61
N TYR A 139 -3.07 -14.06 5.96
CA TYR A 139 -4.21 -14.81 5.44
C TYR A 139 -3.81 -15.78 4.32
N LYS A 140 -2.91 -15.36 3.41
CA LYS A 140 -2.38 -16.23 2.37
C LYS A 140 -1.74 -17.50 2.94
N GLU A 141 -1.00 -17.39 4.04
CA GLU A 141 -0.28 -18.51 4.67
C GLU A 141 -1.15 -19.36 5.61
N HIS A 142 -2.01 -18.73 6.42
CA HIS A 142 -2.74 -19.40 7.50
C HIS A 142 -4.26 -19.51 7.28
N HIS A 143 -4.79 -18.79 6.29
CA HIS A 143 -6.23 -18.68 5.99
C HIS A 143 -7.06 -18.19 7.19
N ALA A 144 -6.42 -17.41 8.07
CA ALA A 144 -7.00 -16.79 9.25
C ALA A 144 -6.65 -15.28 9.26
N LEU A 145 -7.50 -14.48 9.89
CA LEU A 145 -7.27 -13.04 10.02
C LEU A 145 -6.33 -12.76 11.20
N LEU A 146 -5.28 -11.96 10.97
CA LEU A 146 -4.37 -11.54 12.03
C LEU A 146 -5.04 -10.51 12.95
N GLY A 147 -5.85 -9.61 12.38
CA GLY A 147 -6.76 -8.75 13.14
C GLY A 147 -6.09 -7.56 13.84
N LYS A 148 -4.84 -7.24 13.51
CA LYS A 148 -4.10 -6.10 14.09
C LYS A 148 -4.55 -4.78 13.50
N HIS A 149 -4.90 -4.76 12.21
CA HIS A 149 -5.28 -3.53 11.54
C HIS A 149 -6.58 -2.92 12.11
N ALA A 150 -6.63 -1.59 12.25
CA ALA A 150 -7.75 -0.90 12.91
C ALA A 150 -9.13 -1.16 12.26
N VAL A 151 -9.14 -1.47 10.96
CA VAL A 151 -10.33 -1.87 10.18
C VAL A 151 -11.09 -3.00 10.85
N PHE A 152 -10.40 -4.03 11.35
CA PHE A 152 -11.08 -5.16 11.96
C PHE A 152 -11.85 -4.76 13.22
N ARG A 153 -11.34 -3.78 13.98
CA ARG A 153 -12.07 -3.21 15.12
C ARG A 153 -13.32 -2.44 14.67
N GLU A 154 -13.24 -1.71 13.56
CA GLU A 154 -14.41 -1.03 12.96
C GLU A 154 -15.48 -2.04 12.54
N PHE A 155 -15.09 -3.11 11.85
CA PHE A 155 -15.99 -4.18 11.44
C PHE A 155 -16.62 -4.92 12.62
N ALA A 156 -15.80 -5.30 13.62
CA ALA A 156 -16.28 -5.95 14.84
C ALA A 156 -17.29 -5.06 15.58
N ARG A 157 -16.98 -3.76 15.73
CA ARG A 157 -17.90 -2.80 16.35
C ARG A 157 -19.21 -2.65 15.57
N ARG A 158 -19.15 -2.58 14.24
CA ARG A 158 -20.38 -2.50 13.41
C ARG A 158 -21.24 -3.75 13.56
N LYS A 159 -20.60 -4.93 13.56
CA LYS A 159 -21.28 -6.22 13.77
C LYS A 159 -21.92 -6.29 15.16
N GLU A 160 -21.24 -5.80 16.19
CA GLU A 160 -21.78 -5.67 17.55
C GLU A 160 -23.02 -4.78 17.54
N LEU A 161 -22.93 -3.55 16.99
CA LEU A 161 -24.05 -2.62 16.94
C LEU A 161 -25.26 -3.19 16.17
N LEU A 162 -25.03 -3.88 15.06
CA LEU A 162 -26.09 -4.54 14.28
C LEU A 162 -26.77 -5.69 15.04
N SER A 163 -26.06 -6.32 15.98
CA SER A 163 -26.62 -7.40 16.80
C SER A 163 -27.44 -6.91 17.99
N LEU A 164 -27.31 -5.63 18.38
CA LEU A 164 -28.00 -5.07 19.53
C LEU A 164 -29.49 -4.79 19.21
N PRO A 165 -30.42 -5.11 20.13
CA PRO A 165 -31.81 -4.71 19.99
C PRO A 165 -31.96 -3.19 20.10
N VAL A 166 -33.02 -2.64 19.48
CA VAL A 166 -33.31 -1.19 19.42
C VAL A 166 -33.27 -0.52 20.79
N LYS A 167 -33.79 -1.18 21.84
CA LYS A 167 -33.76 -0.66 23.21
C LYS A 167 -32.32 -0.44 23.71
N GLU A 168 -31.43 -1.39 23.44
CA GLU A 168 -30.03 -1.30 23.82
C GLU A 168 -29.28 -0.26 22.99
N LEU A 169 -29.60 -0.14 21.70
CA LEU A 169 -29.09 0.94 20.84
C LEU A 169 -29.47 2.33 21.37
N MET A 170 -30.71 2.52 21.82
CA MET A 170 -31.15 3.78 22.45
C MET A 170 -30.41 4.08 23.75
N LEU A 171 -30.18 3.06 24.60
CA LEU A 171 -29.38 3.22 25.81
C LEU A 171 -27.92 3.54 25.47
N ARG A 172 -27.36 2.90 24.45
CA ARG A 172 -26.00 3.15 23.96
C ARG A 172 -25.85 4.57 23.44
N LYS A 173 -26.81 5.05 22.64
CA LYS A 173 -26.89 6.44 22.16
C LYS A 173 -26.80 7.43 23.31
N SER A 174 -27.68 7.30 24.31
CA SER A 174 -27.69 8.21 25.47
C SER A 174 -26.37 8.18 26.25
N LYS A 175 -25.74 7.00 26.41
CA LYS A 175 -24.41 6.89 27.04
C LYS A 175 -23.33 7.62 26.22
N ILE A 176 -23.33 7.47 24.90
CA ILE A 176 -22.38 8.14 24.01
C ILE A 176 -22.56 9.66 24.07
N GLU A 177 -23.78 10.16 24.01
CA GLU A 177 -24.09 11.60 24.11
C GLU A 177 -23.58 12.21 25.43
N ASN A 178 -23.80 11.52 26.54
CA ASN A 178 -23.28 11.94 27.86
C ASN A 178 -21.75 11.96 27.90
N ASN A 179 -21.09 10.99 27.27
CA ASN A 179 -19.62 10.96 27.18
C ASN A 179 -19.08 12.09 26.31
N ILE A 180 -19.72 12.37 25.17
CA ILE A 180 -19.39 13.51 24.30
C ILE A 180 -19.49 14.81 25.08
N TRP A 181 -20.59 15.02 25.81
CA TRP A 181 -20.78 16.20 26.64
C TRP A 181 -19.68 16.33 27.70
N ARG A 182 -19.32 15.23 28.38
CA ARG A 182 -18.25 15.22 29.39
C ARG A 182 -16.91 15.62 28.78
N VAL A 183 -16.53 15.03 27.64
CA VAL A 183 -15.27 15.35 26.97
C VAL A 183 -15.26 16.80 26.45
N LYS A 184 -16.36 17.29 25.87
CA LYS A 184 -16.48 18.70 25.44
C LYS A 184 -16.30 19.67 26.62
N ASN A 185 -16.84 19.34 27.79
CA ASN A 185 -16.63 20.13 29.00
C ASN A 185 -15.19 20.06 29.52
N GLU A 186 -14.53 18.90 29.48
CA GLU A 186 -13.12 18.78 29.85
C GLU A 186 -12.23 19.65 28.95
N ILE A 187 -12.49 19.66 27.64
CA ILE A 187 -11.78 20.49 26.67
C ILE A 187 -12.03 21.98 26.95
N LYS A 188 -13.28 22.34 27.27
CA LYS A 188 -13.65 23.74 27.58
C LYS A 188 -12.92 24.30 28.81
N LYS A 189 -12.65 23.45 29.81
CA LYS A 189 -11.95 23.85 31.05
C LYS A 189 -10.47 24.19 30.85
N LYS A 190 -9.80 23.63 29.83
CA LYS A 190 -8.38 23.90 29.50
C LYS A 190 -7.36 23.63 30.63
N ASP A 191 -7.71 22.87 31.66
CA ASP A 191 -6.85 22.64 32.83
C ASP A 191 -5.59 21.80 32.54
N LYS A 192 -5.59 20.98 31.47
CA LYS A 192 -4.51 20.01 31.15
C LYS A 192 -4.24 19.93 29.65
N PRO A 193 -3.43 20.84 29.07
CA PRO A 193 -3.25 20.95 27.62
C PRO A 193 -2.55 19.74 26.99
N HIS A 194 -1.69 19.03 27.74
CA HIS A 194 -1.03 17.81 27.27
C HIS A 194 -2.01 16.66 27.00
N LEU A 195 -3.22 16.69 27.57
CA LEU A 195 -4.26 15.68 27.32
C LEU A 195 -5.21 16.05 26.18
N ASP A 196 -5.10 17.24 25.60
CA ASP A 196 -6.07 17.73 24.64
C ASP A 196 -6.06 16.93 23.33
N ALA A 197 -4.89 16.44 22.90
CA ALA A 197 -4.79 15.53 21.76
C ALA A 197 -5.59 14.23 22.00
N LEU A 198 -5.43 13.61 23.17
CA LEU A 198 -6.17 12.40 23.55
C LEU A 198 -7.68 12.66 23.74
N ARG A 199 -8.05 13.83 24.25
CA ARG A 199 -9.47 14.24 24.36
C ARG A 199 -10.10 14.42 23.00
N ALA A 200 -9.40 15.05 22.05
CA ALA A 200 -9.86 15.23 20.68
C ALA A 200 -10.05 13.89 19.97
N GLU A 201 -9.10 12.97 20.11
CA GLU A 201 -9.21 11.62 19.53
C GLU A 201 -10.41 10.85 20.10
N ARG A 202 -10.60 10.88 21.43
CA ARG A 202 -11.79 10.27 22.08
C ARG A 202 -13.08 10.90 21.59
N LEU A 203 -13.10 12.22 21.41
CA LEU A 203 -14.27 12.94 20.95
C LEU A 203 -14.68 12.48 19.54
N VAL A 204 -13.72 12.41 18.62
CA VAL A 204 -13.95 11.91 17.25
C VAL A 204 -14.44 10.45 17.28
N SER A 205 -13.87 9.60 18.14
CA SER A 205 -14.32 8.21 18.30
C SER A 205 -15.77 8.11 18.78
N TYR A 206 -16.19 8.95 19.73
CA TYR A 206 -17.58 8.96 20.19
C TYR A 206 -18.55 9.56 19.16
N GLU A 207 -18.15 10.62 18.46
CA GLU A 207 -18.98 11.24 17.43
C GLU A 207 -19.21 10.28 16.24
N THR A 208 -18.18 9.55 15.83
CA THR A 208 -18.30 8.51 14.79
C THR A 208 -19.14 7.31 15.24
N GLU A 209 -19.09 6.93 16.51
CA GLU A 209 -19.97 5.89 17.05
C GLU A 209 -21.43 6.37 17.11
N LEU A 210 -21.65 7.63 17.50
CA LEU A 210 -22.98 8.22 17.56
C LEU A 210 -23.64 8.31 16.18
N THR A 211 -22.89 8.70 15.14
CA THR A 211 -23.43 8.76 13.77
C THR A 211 -23.85 7.39 13.28
N GLU A 212 -23.06 6.35 13.57
CA GLU A 212 -23.41 4.97 13.21
C GLU A 212 -24.65 4.48 13.96
N VAL A 213 -24.73 4.71 15.28
CA VAL A 213 -25.90 4.33 16.08
C VAL A 213 -27.16 5.05 15.60
N ASN A 214 -27.06 6.35 15.29
CA ASN A 214 -28.19 7.10 14.72
C ASN A 214 -28.62 6.52 13.36
N ARG A 215 -27.67 6.16 12.49
CA ARG A 215 -27.96 5.52 11.20
C ARG A 215 -28.72 4.20 11.37
N LEU A 216 -28.44 3.44 12.44
CA LEU A 216 -29.15 2.18 12.74
C LEU A 216 -30.55 2.39 13.34
N LEU A 217 -30.78 3.53 14.00
CA LEU A 217 -32.04 3.85 14.66
C LEU A 217 -33.07 4.53 13.74
N GLY A 218 -32.64 5.05 12.59
CA GLY A 218 -33.50 5.77 11.62
C GLY A 218 -33.35 7.27 11.71
#